data_AF-M5BNC0-F1
#
_entry.id   AF-M5BNC0-F1
#
_cell.length_a   1.000
_cell.length_b   1.000
_cell.length_c   1.000
_cell.angle_alpha   90.00
_cell.angle_beta   90.00
_cell.angle_gamma   90.00
#
_symmetry.space_group_name_H-M   'P 1'
#
loop_
_entity.id
_entity.type
_entity.pdbx_description
1 polymer ?
#
loop_
_entity_poly.entity_id
_entity_poly.type
_entity_poly.pdbx_seq_one_letter_code
_entity_poly.pdbx_strand_id
1 'polypeptide(L)'
;MSKYTIGSLPLPSSSHILTHHLTPDPIQPSVYAFYQNLTSNPSAQRRSRILHPSSHFSYVVPLPLPFPYRITPPEGEQEVDKAELIEEWLSKHEPLEQVPLASGSGTGTLKKYTARNGARDQKRILLAVSATGIEDCLPHLDVGDAFDIIGPGSLSQPSTKKEEKDNAARQELIDVLSGHSVLMDIPSSAESEEKGYAPWSLRYSGHQFGTWAGQLGDGRAISLCEYLSGRPRFIY
;
A
#
# COMPACT_ATOMS: atom_id res chain seq x y z
N MET A 1 -13.12 24.05 -0.03
CA MET A 1 -13.35 22.64 -0.41
C MET A 1 -13.00 21.78 0.79
N SER A 2 -13.77 20.73 1.07
CA SER A 2 -13.46 19.80 2.16
C SER A 2 -12.13 19.10 1.91
N LYS A 3 -11.33 18.96 2.97
CA LYS A 3 -10.05 18.26 3.00
C LYS A 3 -10.26 16.89 3.67
N TYR A 4 -9.56 15.87 3.18
CA TYR A 4 -9.62 14.49 3.68
C TYR A 4 -8.21 13.97 3.92
N THR A 5 -7.99 13.29 5.04
CA THR A 5 -6.75 12.52 5.24
C THR A 5 -6.65 11.42 4.18
N ILE A 6 -5.44 10.93 3.92
CA ILE A 6 -5.22 9.92 2.86
C ILE A 6 -6.14 8.68 3.01
N GLY A 7 -6.39 8.24 4.25
CA GLY A 7 -7.25 7.08 4.52
C GLY A 7 -8.76 7.38 4.46
N SER A 8 -9.15 8.65 4.36
CA SER A 8 -10.54 9.09 4.24
C SER A 8 -10.87 9.71 2.87
N LEU A 9 -9.94 9.64 1.91
CA LEU A 9 -10.21 10.00 0.52
C LEU A 9 -11.35 9.13 -0.04
N PRO A 10 -12.32 9.72 -0.76
CA PRO A 10 -13.45 8.98 -1.28
C PRO A 10 -13.00 8.03 -2.40
N LEU A 11 -13.21 6.73 -2.19
CA LEU A 11 -13.09 5.73 -3.25
C LEU A 11 -14.07 6.03 -4.39
N PRO A 12 -13.72 5.73 -5.65
CA PRO A 12 -14.66 5.73 -6.76
C PRO A 12 -15.78 4.70 -6.54
N SER A 13 -16.89 4.86 -7.25
CA SER A 13 -17.89 3.79 -7.32
C SER A 13 -17.27 2.51 -7.90
N SER A 14 -17.85 1.35 -7.57
CA SER A 14 -17.38 0.04 -8.05
C SER A 14 -17.18 -0.02 -9.58
N SER A 15 -18.01 0.67 -10.36
CA SER A 15 -17.91 0.79 -11.83
C SER A 15 -16.70 1.59 -12.36
N HIS A 16 -16.00 2.30 -11.48
CA HIS A 16 -14.84 3.12 -11.81
C HIS A 16 -13.55 2.62 -11.16
N ILE A 17 -13.62 1.59 -10.32
CA ILE A 17 -12.46 0.94 -9.73
C ILE A 17 -11.88 -0.03 -10.75
N LEU A 18 -10.62 0.19 -11.16
CA LEU A 18 -10.02 -0.55 -12.27
C LEU A 18 -9.96 -2.06 -12.02
N THR A 19 -9.56 -2.48 -10.82
CA THR A 19 -9.43 -3.90 -10.45
C THR A 19 -10.75 -4.67 -10.49
N HIS A 20 -11.89 -3.99 -10.39
CA HIS A 20 -13.21 -4.62 -10.49
C HIS A 20 -13.56 -5.09 -11.92
N HIS A 21 -12.82 -4.60 -12.91
CA HIS A 21 -13.04 -4.87 -14.33
C HIS A 21 -11.87 -5.61 -14.99
N LEU A 22 -10.88 -6.02 -14.19
CA LEU A 22 -9.71 -6.76 -14.65
C LEU A 22 -9.70 -8.19 -14.10
N THR A 23 -9.02 -9.10 -14.80
CA THR A 23 -8.82 -10.47 -14.32
C THR A 23 -7.66 -10.51 -13.30
N PRO A 24 -7.88 -10.94 -12.05
CA PRO A 24 -6.85 -11.03 -11.04
C PRO A 24 -5.90 -12.22 -11.25
N ASP A 25 -4.84 -12.28 -10.45
CA ASP A 25 -4.00 -13.47 -10.25
C ASP A 25 -4.85 -14.61 -9.66
N PRO A 26 -4.90 -15.81 -10.28
CA PRO A 26 -5.71 -16.93 -9.79
C PRO A 26 -5.31 -17.45 -8.40
N ILE A 27 -4.10 -17.16 -7.91
CA ILE A 27 -3.70 -17.51 -6.53
C ILE A 27 -4.46 -16.65 -5.51
N GLN A 28 -4.88 -15.45 -5.90
CA GLN A 28 -5.53 -14.45 -5.05
C GLN A 28 -6.64 -13.74 -5.83
N PRO A 29 -7.73 -14.46 -6.17
CA PRO A 29 -8.74 -13.99 -7.12
C PRO A 29 -9.66 -12.89 -6.56
N SER A 30 -9.56 -12.57 -5.26
CA SER A 30 -10.36 -11.54 -4.61
C SER A 30 -9.58 -10.91 -3.45
N VAL A 31 -10.03 -9.76 -2.97
CA VAL A 31 -9.44 -9.11 -1.77
C VAL A 31 -9.55 -10.01 -0.54
N TYR A 32 -10.66 -10.77 -0.40
CA TYR A 32 -10.81 -11.74 0.66
C TYR A 32 -9.75 -12.85 0.57
N ALA A 33 -9.59 -13.48 -0.60
CA ALA A 33 -8.60 -14.54 -0.81
C ALA A 33 -7.16 -14.03 -0.63
N PHE A 34 -6.88 -12.81 -1.08
CA PHE A 34 -5.63 -12.11 -0.83
C PHE A 34 -5.33 -11.97 0.67
N TYR A 35 -6.30 -11.49 1.45
CA TYR A 35 -6.15 -11.34 2.90
C TYR A 35 -5.96 -12.67 3.62
N GLN A 36 -6.67 -13.73 3.19
CA GLN A 36 -6.43 -15.09 3.70
C GLN A 36 -5.00 -15.56 3.41
N ASN A 37 -4.51 -15.33 2.18
CA ASN A 37 -3.14 -15.69 1.81
C ASN A 37 -2.06 -14.93 2.60
N LEU A 38 -2.30 -13.66 2.96
CA LEU A 38 -1.38 -12.94 3.87
C LEU A 38 -1.25 -13.62 5.23
N THR A 39 -2.29 -14.32 5.67
CA THR A 39 -2.30 -15.02 6.96
C THR A 39 -1.69 -16.41 6.85
N SER A 40 -2.01 -17.15 5.79
CA SER A 40 -1.69 -18.59 5.66
C SER A 40 -0.46 -18.91 4.84
N ASN A 41 -0.12 -18.09 3.83
CA ASN A 41 0.99 -18.32 2.90
C ASN A 41 1.56 -16.97 2.40
N PRO A 42 2.03 -16.09 3.30
CA PRO A 42 2.52 -14.77 2.92
C PRO A 42 3.71 -14.81 1.94
N SER A 43 4.54 -15.88 1.94
CA SER A 43 5.66 -15.97 1.00
C SER A 43 5.23 -16.02 -0.47
N ALA A 44 3.99 -16.40 -0.77
CA ALA A 44 3.43 -16.35 -2.12
C ALA A 44 3.47 -14.94 -2.75
N GLN A 45 3.47 -13.89 -1.93
CA GLN A 45 3.60 -12.49 -2.36
C GLN A 45 5.05 -12.01 -2.44
N ARG A 46 5.98 -12.74 -1.84
CA ARG A 46 7.39 -12.33 -1.68
C ARG A 46 8.31 -12.98 -2.72
N ARG A 47 7.72 -13.69 -3.68
CA ARG A 47 8.43 -14.36 -4.78
C ARG A 47 8.01 -13.74 -6.10
N SER A 48 8.99 -13.55 -6.99
CA SER A 48 8.69 -13.28 -8.39
C SER A 48 8.00 -14.49 -9.01
N ARG A 49 6.88 -14.27 -9.70
CA ARG A 49 6.08 -15.32 -10.34
C ARG A 49 5.67 -14.90 -11.73
N ILE A 50 5.66 -15.86 -12.65
CA ILE A 50 4.95 -15.72 -13.91
C ILE A 50 3.47 -15.96 -13.62
N LEU A 51 2.63 -14.98 -13.92
CA LEU A 51 1.19 -15.07 -13.72
C LEU A 51 0.56 -15.82 -14.89
N HIS A 52 -0.65 -16.32 -14.68
CA HIS A 52 -1.44 -16.89 -15.77
C HIS A 52 -1.60 -15.84 -16.90
N PRO A 53 -1.52 -16.21 -18.19
CA PRO A 53 -1.56 -15.24 -19.29
C PRO A 53 -2.83 -14.38 -19.36
N SER A 54 -3.93 -14.84 -18.78
CA SER A 54 -5.19 -14.07 -18.70
C SER A 54 -5.24 -13.07 -17.54
N SER A 55 -4.31 -13.13 -16.59
CA SER A 55 -4.28 -12.21 -15.45
C SER A 55 -3.76 -10.84 -15.90
N HIS A 56 -4.40 -9.79 -15.41
CA HIS A 56 -4.05 -8.40 -15.68
C HIS A 56 -3.32 -7.75 -14.50
N PHE A 57 -3.53 -8.24 -13.29
CA PHE A 57 -2.94 -7.68 -12.08
C PHE A 57 -2.83 -8.72 -10.96
N SER A 58 -2.12 -8.33 -9.91
CA SER A 58 -2.01 -9.07 -8.66
C SER A 58 -2.26 -8.13 -7.49
N TYR A 59 -3.02 -8.55 -6.49
CA TYR A 59 -2.98 -7.88 -5.19
C TYR A 59 -1.60 -8.08 -4.57
N VAL A 60 -1.06 -7.03 -3.97
CA VAL A 60 0.26 -7.03 -3.32
C VAL A 60 0.27 -6.00 -2.21
N VAL A 61 0.97 -6.26 -1.12
CA VAL A 61 1.25 -5.25 -0.09
C VAL A 61 2.74 -4.94 0.00
N PRO A 62 3.14 -3.68 0.21
CA PRO A 62 4.54 -3.34 0.43
C PRO A 62 5.09 -3.98 1.71
N LEU A 63 6.35 -4.40 1.65
CA LEU A 63 7.12 -4.91 2.79
C LEU A 63 8.44 -4.12 2.88
N PRO A 64 8.40 -2.87 3.38
CA PRO A 64 9.57 -2.01 3.44
C PRO A 64 10.49 -2.44 4.59
N LEU A 65 11.18 -3.56 4.42
CA LEU A 65 12.14 -4.09 5.39
C LEU A 65 13.57 -3.95 4.85
N PRO A 66 14.56 -3.67 5.72
CA PRO A 66 15.95 -3.71 5.33
C PRO A 66 16.34 -5.07 4.76
N PHE A 67 16.97 -5.07 3.59
CA PHE A 67 17.55 -6.27 3.00
C PHE A 67 19.04 -6.38 3.37
N PRO A 68 19.57 -7.58 3.69
CA PRO A 68 18.88 -8.88 3.70
C PRO A 68 17.98 -9.07 4.93
N TYR A 69 16.88 -9.81 4.75
CA TYR A 69 16.01 -10.20 5.86
C TYR A 69 16.77 -11.12 6.82
N ARG A 70 16.78 -10.75 8.10
CA ARG A 70 17.41 -11.55 9.16
C ARG A 70 16.35 -12.41 9.83
N ILE A 71 16.21 -13.65 9.36
CA ILE A 71 15.31 -14.66 9.92
C ILE A 71 16.17 -15.62 10.74
N THR A 72 16.13 -15.47 12.06
CA THR A 72 16.87 -16.32 13.00
C THR A 72 15.94 -17.34 13.64
N PRO A 73 16.34 -18.63 13.70
CA PRO A 73 15.64 -19.62 14.50
C PRO A 73 15.59 -19.22 15.99
N PRO A 74 14.58 -19.68 16.74
CA PRO A 74 14.57 -19.56 18.20
C PRO A 74 15.83 -20.15 18.84
N GLU A 75 16.31 -19.54 19.93
CA GLU A 75 17.49 -20.03 20.63
C GLU A 75 17.27 -21.45 21.17
N GLY A 76 18.15 -22.39 20.80
CA GLY A 76 18.16 -23.76 21.31
C GLY A 76 17.56 -24.82 20.38
N GLU A 77 16.99 -24.45 19.23
CA GLU A 77 16.44 -25.40 18.27
C GLU A 77 17.46 -25.79 17.19
N GLN A 78 17.78 -27.08 17.08
CA GLN A 78 18.77 -27.62 16.12
C GLN A 78 18.14 -28.13 14.81
N GLU A 79 16.85 -28.47 14.81
CA GLU A 79 16.09 -28.92 13.63
C GLU A 79 14.79 -28.11 13.53
N VAL A 80 14.82 -27.02 12.76
CA VAL A 80 13.64 -26.18 12.49
C VAL A 80 13.25 -26.33 11.03
N ASP A 81 11.97 -26.53 10.75
CA ASP A 81 11.44 -26.41 9.39
C ASP A 81 11.60 -24.95 8.92
N LYS A 82 12.56 -24.74 8.02
CA LYS A 82 12.89 -23.41 7.49
C LYS A 82 11.72 -22.80 6.73
N ALA A 83 10.90 -23.59 6.07
CA ALA A 83 9.76 -23.08 5.31
C ALA A 83 8.70 -22.53 6.27
N GLU A 84 8.35 -23.31 7.29
CA GLU A 84 7.41 -22.89 8.33
C GLU A 84 7.89 -21.65 9.08
N LEU A 85 9.17 -21.62 9.48
CA LEU A 85 9.79 -20.47 10.12
C LEU A 85 9.70 -19.20 9.26
N ILE A 86 9.91 -19.32 7.95
CA ILE A 86 9.80 -18.20 7.01
C ILE A 86 8.36 -17.69 6.91
N GLU A 87 7.38 -18.59 6.78
CA GLU A 87 5.97 -18.18 6.72
C GLU A 87 5.53 -17.49 8.01
N GLU A 88 5.91 -18.04 9.17
CA GLU A 88 5.59 -17.44 10.47
C GLU A 88 6.25 -16.05 10.61
N TRP A 89 7.52 -15.94 10.25
CA TRP A 89 8.24 -14.67 10.28
C TRP A 89 7.59 -13.65 9.35
N LEU A 90 7.25 -14.02 8.12
CA LEU A 90 6.59 -13.13 7.17
C LEU A 90 5.22 -12.69 7.66
N SER A 91 4.41 -13.62 8.18
CA SER A 91 3.06 -13.35 8.70
C SER A 91 3.06 -12.27 9.78
N LYS A 92 4.08 -12.25 10.66
CA LYS A 92 4.26 -11.19 11.68
C LYS A 92 4.47 -9.80 11.08
N HIS A 93 5.03 -9.71 9.88
CA HIS A 93 5.32 -8.44 9.20
C HIS A 93 4.24 -8.03 8.18
N GLU A 94 3.26 -8.90 7.91
CA GLU A 94 2.13 -8.56 7.04
C GLU A 94 1.16 -7.60 7.72
N PRO A 95 0.49 -6.71 6.96
CA PRO A 95 -0.44 -5.74 7.51
C PRO A 95 -1.79 -6.39 7.89
N LEU A 96 -1.80 -7.08 9.03
CA LEU A 96 -2.94 -7.86 9.52
C LEU A 96 -3.60 -7.27 10.78
N GLU A 97 -3.09 -6.17 11.33
CA GLU A 97 -3.68 -5.46 12.46
C GLU A 97 -4.43 -4.21 11.97
N GLN A 98 -5.74 -4.18 12.16
CA GLN A 98 -6.54 -3.00 11.84
C GLN A 98 -6.29 -1.91 12.89
N VAL A 99 -5.96 -0.70 12.44
CA VAL A 99 -5.71 0.48 13.28
C VAL A 99 -6.63 1.64 12.90
N PRO A 100 -6.96 2.55 13.84
CA PRO A 100 -7.83 3.68 13.56
C PRO A 100 -7.30 4.61 12.46
N LEU A 101 -8.21 5.17 11.66
CA LEU A 101 -7.90 6.26 10.74
C LEU A 101 -7.64 7.56 11.51
N ALA A 102 -6.86 8.47 10.95
CA ALA A 102 -6.60 9.79 11.55
C ALA A 102 -7.90 10.59 11.76
N SER A 103 -8.87 10.46 10.86
CA SER A 103 -10.20 11.06 10.95
C SER A 103 -11.15 10.33 11.93
N GLY A 104 -10.70 9.27 12.61
CA GLY A 104 -11.50 8.41 13.49
C GLY A 104 -12.33 7.38 12.72
N SER A 105 -13.52 7.77 12.26
CA SER A 105 -14.37 6.97 11.36
C SER A 105 -14.58 7.75 10.08
N GLY A 106 -13.80 7.43 9.05
CA GLY A 106 -14.02 7.97 7.71
C GLY A 106 -15.43 7.63 7.22
N THR A 107 -15.95 8.40 6.27
CA THR A 107 -17.20 8.07 5.58
C THR A 107 -17.05 6.95 4.55
N GLY A 108 -15.82 6.44 4.35
CA GLY A 108 -15.49 5.41 3.37
C GLY A 108 -15.37 4.01 3.98
N THR A 109 -15.28 3.00 3.12
CA THR A 109 -15.15 1.59 3.51
C THR A 109 -13.71 1.17 3.81
N LEU A 110 -12.72 1.95 3.35
CA LEU A 110 -11.31 1.68 3.59
C LEU A 110 -10.98 1.72 5.09
N LYS A 111 -10.26 0.70 5.52
CA LYS A 111 -9.66 0.58 6.85
C LYS A 111 -8.16 0.54 6.71
N LYS A 112 -7.45 1.03 7.73
CA LYS A 112 -5.99 1.03 7.77
C LYS A 112 -5.47 -0.21 8.50
N TYR A 113 -4.49 -0.87 7.90
CA TYR A 113 -3.87 -2.06 8.46
C TYR A 113 -2.35 -1.89 8.56
N THR A 114 -1.77 -2.34 9.67
CA THR A 114 -0.33 -2.36 9.92
C THR A 114 0.14 -3.73 10.40
N ALA A 115 1.45 -3.92 10.52
CA ALA A 115 2.02 -5.15 11.05
C ALA A 115 1.78 -5.28 12.55
N ARG A 116 1.49 -6.50 12.99
CA ARG A 116 1.16 -6.79 14.40
C ARG A 116 2.33 -6.48 15.31
N ASN A 117 2.03 -6.07 16.54
CA ASN A 117 3.00 -5.92 17.63
C ASN A 117 4.20 -5.00 17.28
N GLY A 118 4.00 -4.02 16.38
CA GLY A 118 5.06 -3.11 15.97
C GLY A 118 6.21 -3.78 15.20
N ALA A 119 5.98 -4.95 14.57
CA ALA A 119 7.04 -5.69 13.86
C ALA A 119 7.73 -4.90 12.74
N ARG A 120 7.15 -3.78 12.30
CA ARG A 120 7.71 -2.86 11.29
C ARG A 120 7.95 -1.44 11.82
N ASP A 121 8.10 -1.27 13.13
CA ASP A 121 8.29 0.03 13.77
C ASP A 121 9.69 0.58 13.53
N GLN A 122 9.86 1.15 12.33
CA GLN A 122 11.05 1.87 11.91
C GLN A 122 10.75 3.35 11.77
N LYS A 123 11.75 4.20 12.05
CA LYS A 123 11.60 5.65 11.87
C LYS A 123 11.30 5.97 10.40
N ARG A 124 10.23 6.73 10.16
CA ARG A 124 9.82 7.22 8.85
C ARG A 124 9.91 8.74 8.84
N ILE A 125 10.55 9.30 7.82
CA ILE A 125 10.77 10.74 7.73
C ILE A 125 10.22 11.22 6.39
N LEU A 126 9.34 12.21 6.44
CA LEU A 126 8.85 12.89 5.25
C LEU A 126 9.91 13.87 4.76
N LEU A 127 10.47 13.59 3.57
CA LEU A 127 11.56 14.40 3.01
C LEU A 127 11.07 15.59 2.21
N ALA A 128 10.02 15.41 1.41
CA ALA A 128 9.49 16.43 0.53
C ALA A 128 8.04 16.12 0.15
N VAL A 129 7.28 17.17 -0.17
CA VAL A 129 5.93 17.11 -0.72
C VAL A 129 5.81 18.20 -1.78
N SER A 130 5.30 17.85 -2.96
CA SER A 130 5.08 18.82 -4.04
C SER A 130 3.76 19.56 -3.84
N ALA A 131 3.82 20.87 -3.59
CA ALA A 131 2.62 21.71 -3.48
C ALA A 131 1.80 21.71 -4.77
N THR A 132 2.46 21.88 -5.92
CA THR A 132 1.80 21.83 -7.23
C THR A 132 1.22 20.45 -7.53
N GLY A 133 1.92 19.36 -7.17
CA GLY A 133 1.41 18.00 -7.36
C GLY A 133 0.15 17.73 -6.52
N ILE A 134 0.09 18.25 -5.29
CA ILE A 134 -1.13 18.19 -4.47
C ILE A 134 -2.24 19.01 -5.11
N GLU A 135 -1.95 20.26 -5.48
CA GLU A 135 -2.95 21.12 -6.09
C GLU A 135 -3.51 20.52 -7.39
N ASP A 136 -2.66 19.94 -8.24
CA ASP A 136 -3.05 19.42 -9.55
C ASP A 136 -3.78 18.08 -9.47
N CYS A 137 -3.26 17.15 -8.68
CA CYS A 137 -3.74 15.78 -8.64
C CYS A 137 -4.66 15.50 -7.44
N LEU A 138 -4.35 16.05 -6.27
CA LEU A 138 -4.92 15.69 -4.98
C LEU A 138 -5.43 16.94 -4.21
N PRO A 139 -6.25 17.84 -4.81
CA PRO A 139 -6.59 19.12 -4.20
C PRO A 139 -7.34 18.97 -2.86
N HIS A 140 -7.97 17.81 -2.66
CA HIS A 140 -8.73 17.47 -1.45
C HIS A 140 -7.90 16.75 -0.38
N LEU A 141 -6.64 16.38 -0.66
CA LEU A 141 -5.79 15.71 0.32
C LEU A 141 -5.37 16.69 1.44
N ASP A 142 -5.59 16.25 2.67
CA ASP A 142 -5.03 16.84 3.89
C ASP A 142 -3.67 16.20 4.16
N VAL A 143 -2.63 17.05 4.18
CA VAL A 143 -1.26 16.64 4.54
C VAL A 143 -0.86 17.14 5.94
N GLY A 144 -1.82 17.68 6.69
CA GLY A 144 -1.58 18.34 7.96
C GLY A 144 -0.63 19.52 7.81
N ASP A 145 0.36 19.56 8.69
CA ASP A 145 1.44 20.54 8.78
C ASP A 145 2.72 20.10 8.04
N ALA A 146 2.63 19.17 7.07
CA ALA A 146 3.78 18.68 6.32
C ALA A 146 4.66 19.79 5.73
N PHE A 147 4.06 20.84 5.15
CA PHE A 147 4.82 21.97 4.59
C PHE A 147 5.56 22.80 5.65
N ASP A 148 5.03 22.87 6.87
CA ASP A 148 5.69 23.54 7.98
C ASP A 148 6.91 22.77 8.47
N ILE A 149 6.83 21.44 8.49
CA ILE A 149 7.92 20.54 8.93
C ILE A 149 9.04 20.45 7.89
N ILE A 150 8.68 20.31 6.61
CA ILE A 150 9.65 20.20 5.50
C ILE A 150 10.30 21.56 5.24
N GLY A 151 9.52 22.65 5.33
CA GLY A 151 9.94 23.99 4.94
C GLY A 151 10.11 24.13 3.42
N PRO A 152 10.68 25.25 2.95
CA PRO A 152 10.78 25.59 1.52
C PRO A 152 11.78 24.73 0.72
N GLY A 153 12.34 23.65 1.30
CA GLY A 153 13.23 22.72 0.59
C GLY A 153 14.43 23.39 -0.07
N SER A 154 15.39 23.88 0.73
CA SER A 154 16.63 24.46 0.20
C SER A 154 17.79 23.46 0.28
N LEU A 155 18.52 23.28 -0.82
CA LEU A 155 19.79 22.54 -0.83
C LEU A 155 20.95 23.32 -0.20
N SER A 156 20.81 24.65 -0.08
CA SER A 156 21.87 25.55 0.37
C SER A 156 21.75 25.97 1.84
N GLN A 157 20.58 25.81 2.44
CA GLN A 157 20.34 26.18 3.83
C GLN A 157 19.67 25.02 4.57
N PRO A 158 20.26 24.52 5.66
CA PRO A 158 19.58 23.54 6.50
C PRO A 158 18.30 24.16 7.05
N SER A 159 17.19 23.45 6.94
CA SER A 159 15.93 23.89 7.52
C SER A 159 16.08 24.06 9.03
N THR A 160 15.61 25.18 9.57
CA THR A 160 15.40 25.33 11.01
C THR A 160 14.33 24.31 11.42
N LYS A 161 14.74 23.27 12.15
CA LYS A 161 13.81 22.28 12.72
C LYS A 161 12.79 23.03 13.58
N LYS A 162 11.56 23.18 13.09
CA LYS A 162 10.43 23.53 13.96
C LYS A 162 10.21 22.36 14.92
N GLU A 163 9.75 22.65 16.13
CA GLU A 163 9.32 21.59 17.06
C GLU A 163 8.25 20.73 16.38
N GLU A 164 8.55 19.44 16.27
CA GLU A 164 7.65 18.48 15.67
C GLU A 164 6.52 18.19 16.65
N LYS A 165 5.33 18.66 16.33
CA LYS A 165 4.11 18.35 17.06
C LYS A 165 3.43 17.14 16.42
N ASP A 166 2.70 16.39 17.22
CA ASP A 166 1.87 15.29 16.75
C ASP A 166 0.78 15.82 15.80
N ASN A 167 0.77 15.30 14.57
CA ASN A 167 -0.24 15.60 13.58
C ASN A 167 -0.73 14.30 12.94
N ALA A 168 -1.98 13.93 13.23
CA ALA A 168 -2.54 12.65 12.79
C ALA A 168 -2.65 12.53 11.25
N ALA A 169 -3.00 13.61 10.55
CA ALA A 169 -3.09 13.61 9.08
C ALA A 169 -1.72 13.40 8.43
N ARG A 170 -0.69 14.13 8.90
CA ARG A 170 0.70 13.95 8.45
C ARG A 170 1.21 12.54 8.75
N GLN A 171 0.95 12.03 9.95
CA GLN A 171 1.42 10.70 10.35
C GLN A 171 0.76 9.59 9.51
N GLU A 172 -0.54 9.67 9.29
CA GLU A 172 -1.25 8.71 8.42
C GLU A 172 -0.76 8.78 6.97
N LEU A 173 -0.49 9.98 6.44
CA LEU A 173 0.13 10.16 5.13
C LEU A 173 1.48 9.44 5.04
N ILE A 174 2.35 9.65 6.04
CA ILE A 174 3.67 9.01 6.11
C ILE A 174 3.54 7.49 6.18
N ASP A 175 2.67 6.98 7.04
CA ASP A 175 2.51 5.53 7.25
C ASP A 175 2.03 4.81 5.99
N VAL A 176 1.04 5.39 5.28
CA VAL A 176 0.51 4.82 4.04
C VAL A 176 1.53 4.94 2.89
N LEU A 177 2.11 6.12 2.66
CA LEU A 177 3.04 6.32 1.54
C LEU A 177 4.37 5.58 1.71
N SER A 178 4.81 5.32 2.94
CA SER A 178 6.00 4.51 3.19
C SER A 178 5.73 3.00 3.09
N GLY A 179 4.47 2.58 2.91
CA GLY A 179 4.06 1.18 2.95
C GLY A 179 4.13 0.54 4.34
N HIS A 180 4.23 1.34 5.40
CA HIS A 180 4.19 0.84 6.78
C HIS A 180 2.76 0.49 7.21
N SER A 181 1.78 1.24 6.71
CA SER A 181 0.37 0.88 6.74
C SER A 181 -0.17 0.76 5.32
N VAL A 182 -1.26 0.03 5.16
CA VAL A 182 -2.00 -0.09 3.90
C VAL A 182 -3.47 0.18 4.13
N LEU A 183 -4.15 0.60 3.08
CA LEU A 183 -5.59 0.80 3.10
C LEU A 183 -6.26 -0.37 2.38
N MET A 184 -7.19 -1.04 3.04
CA MET A 184 -7.94 -2.15 2.46
C MET A 184 -9.41 -2.04 2.85
N ASP A 185 -10.28 -2.45 1.94
CA ASP A 185 -11.68 -2.73 2.18
C ASP A 185 -11.88 -4.23 1.96
N ILE A 186 -11.96 -4.98 3.05
CA ILE A 186 -11.94 -6.44 3.04
C ILE A 186 -13.38 -6.95 3.18
N PRO A 187 -13.92 -7.66 2.17
CA PRO A 187 -15.25 -8.26 2.28
C PRO A 187 -15.32 -9.30 3.40
N SER A 188 -16.53 -9.59 3.90
CA SER A 188 -16.74 -10.53 5.00
C SER A 188 -16.50 -12.00 4.62
N SER A 189 -16.71 -12.38 3.36
CA SER A 189 -16.47 -13.72 2.84
C SER A 189 -16.07 -13.71 1.36
N ALA A 190 -15.70 -14.88 0.82
CA ALA A 190 -15.36 -15.05 -0.58
C ALA A 190 -16.56 -14.89 -1.53
N GLU A 191 -17.77 -15.15 -1.02
CA GLU A 191 -19.05 -15.09 -1.74
C GLU A 191 -19.72 -13.71 -1.66
N SER A 192 -19.09 -12.73 -0.98
CA SER A 192 -19.63 -11.38 -0.88
C SER A 192 -19.82 -10.75 -2.27
N GLU A 193 -20.94 -10.05 -2.45
CA GLU A 193 -21.18 -9.23 -3.65
C GLU A 193 -20.24 -8.01 -3.71
N GLU A 194 -19.72 -7.58 -2.55
CA GLU A 194 -18.73 -6.53 -2.44
C GLU A 194 -17.35 -7.04 -2.87
N LYS A 195 -16.77 -6.41 -3.90
CA LYS A 195 -15.45 -6.79 -4.41
C LYS A 195 -14.28 -6.37 -3.49
N GLY A 196 -14.52 -5.39 -2.61
CA GLY A 196 -13.53 -4.80 -1.72
C GLY A 196 -12.47 -3.96 -2.45
N TYR A 197 -11.41 -3.58 -1.73
CA TYR A 197 -10.26 -2.89 -2.27
C TYR A 197 -8.97 -3.32 -1.55
N ALA A 198 -7.89 -3.52 -2.28
CA ALA A 198 -6.56 -3.72 -1.71
C ALA A 198 -5.49 -3.20 -2.68
N PRO A 199 -4.29 -2.87 -2.18
CA PRO A 199 -3.20 -2.45 -3.05
C PRO A 199 -2.83 -3.53 -4.07
N TRP A 200 -2.41 -3.08 -5.25
CA TRP A 200 -2.27 -3.95 -6.40
C TRP A 200 -1.20 -3.46 -7.39
N SER A 201 -0.73 -4.36 -8.25
CA SER A 201 0.28 -4.08 -9.29
C SER A 201 -0.14 -4.69 -10.62
N LEU A 202 0.08 -3.96 -11.72
CA LEU A 202 -0.25 -4.45 -13.06
C LEU A 202 0.72 -5.53 -13.53
N ARG A 203 0.17 -6.46 -14.30
CA ARG A 203 0.90 -7.39 -15.16
C ARG A 203 0.72 -6.95 -16.61
N TYR A 204 1.81 -6.58 -17.24
CA TYR A 204 1.87 -6.25 -18.66
C TYR A 204 3.02 -6.97 -19.35
N SER A 205 3.20 -6.76 -20.64
CA SER A 205 4.25 -7.37 -21.45
C SER A 205 4.73 -6.37 -22.49
N GLY A 206 5.87 -6.62 -23.13
CA GLY A 206 6.37 -5.74 -24.17
C GLY A 206 7.64 -6.24 -24.84
N HIS A 207 8.04 -5.52 -25.89
CA HIS A 207 9.34 -5.70 -26.53
C HIS A 207 10.39 -4.85 -25.80
N GLN A 208 11.54 -5.43 -25.51
CA GLN A 208 12.73 -4.72 -25.01
C GLN A 208 13.85 -4.92 -26.02
N PHE A 209 14.49 -3.83 -26.45
CA PHE A 209 15.59 -3.84 -27.42
C PHE A 209 15.26 -4.64 -28.70
N GLY A 210 14.02 -4.51 -29.20
CA GLY A 210 13.56 -5.20 -30.41
C GLY A 210 13.18 -6.68 -30.24
N THR A 211 13.30 -7.24 -29.04
CA THR A 211 12.95 -8.64 -28.75
C THR A 211 11.78 -8.73 -27.77
N TRP A 212 10.88 -9.69 -27.97
CA TRP A 212 9.78 -9.94 -27.03
C TRP A 212 10.33 -10.38 -25.66
N ALA A 213 10.03 -9.61 -24.61
CA ALA A 213 10.55 -9.87 -23.26
C ALA A 213 9.63 -10.78 -22.42
N GLY A 214 8.48 -11.20 -22.94
CA GLY A 214 7.51 -11.97 -22.18
C GLY A 214 6.77 -11.12 -21.13
N GLN A 215 6.56 -11.68 -19.95
CA GLN A 215 5.89 -10.98 -18.85
C GLN A 215 6.79 -9.90 -18.25
N LEU A 216 6.24 -8.69 -18.15
CA LEU A 216 6.72 -7.57 -17.37
C LEU A 216 5.67 -7.28 -16.28
N GLY A 217 5.67 -6.07 -15.73
CA GLY A 217 4.72 -5.64 -14.72
C GLY A 217 5.29 -4.50 -13.89
N ASP A 218 4.51 -4.05 -12.92
CA ASP A 218 4.94 -3.03 -11.95
C ASP A 218 5.92 -3.63 -10.93
N GLY A 219 7.13 -3.98 -11.38
CA GLY A 219 8.14 -4.65 -10.54
C GLY A 219 8.72 -3.76 -9.42
N ARG A 220 8.42 -2.45 -9.44
CA ARG A 220 8.88 -1.44 -8.46
C ARG A 220 7.80 -0.41 -8.13
N ALA A 221 6.55 -0.67 -8.47
CA ALA A 221 5.44 0.24 -8.24
C ALA A 221 4.22 -0.55 -7.73
N ILE A 222 3.46 0.06 -6.82
CA ILE A 222 2.23 -0.50 -6.26
C ILE A 222 1.19 0.61 -6.26
N SER A 223 0.01 0.34 -6.80
CA SER A 223 -1.17 1.20 -6.67
C SER A 223 -1.74 1.03 -5.27
N LEU A 224 -1.68 2.08 -4.46
CA LEU A 224 -2.12 2.05 -3.06
C LEU A 224 -3.61 2.33 -2.89
N CYS A 225 -4.17 3.24 -3.69
CA CYS A 225 -5.55 3.68 -3.62
C CYS A 225 -5.95 4.37 -4.93
N GLU A 226 -7.24 4.34 -5.25
CA GLU A 226 -7.88 5.12 -6.30
C GLU A 226 -8.83 6.12 -5.64
N TYR A 227 -8.94 7.33 -6.19
CA TYR A 227 -9.83 8.35 -5.63
C TYR A 227 -10.45 9.20 -6.74
N LEU A 228 -11.58 9.82 -6.42
CA LEU A 228 -12.21 10.80 -7.30
C LEU A 228 -11.62 12.18 -7.02
N SER A 229 -10.95 12.79 -8.01
CA SER A 229 -10.33 14.12 -7.82
C SER A 229 -11.34 15.28 -7.75
N GLY A 230 -12.62 15.04 -8.03
CA GLY A 230 -13.69 16.05 -8.00
C GLY A 230 -13.60 17.11 -9.10
N ARG A 231 -12.55 17.11 -9.93
CA ARG A 231 -12.40 18.03 -11.06
C ARG A 231 -13.14 17.50 -12.29
N PRO A 232 -13.90 18.34 -13.03
CA PRO A 232 -14.40 17.95 -14.33
C PRO A 232 -13.21 17.59 -15.23
N ARG A 233 -13.24 16.40 -15.85
CA ARG A 233 -12.26 16.03 -16.87
C ARG A 233 -12.38 17.03 -18.01
N PHE A 234 -11.38 17.89 -18.18
CA PHE A 234 -11.18 18.54 -19.47
C PHE A 234 -10.73 17.46 -20.45
N ILE A 235 -11.67 16.96 -21.25
CA ILE A 235 -11.35 16.17 -22.43
C ILE A 235 -10.85 17.20 -23.46
N TYR A 236 -9.57 17.13 -23.79
CA TYR A 236 -9.02 17.78 -24.98
C TYR A 236 -9.16 16.85 -26.18
#